data_AF-F5VYQ3-F1
#
_entry.id   AF-F5VYQ3-F1
#
_cell.length_a   1.000
_cell.length_b   1.000
_cell.length_c   1.000
_cell.angle_alpha   90.00
_cell.angle_beta   90.00
_cell.angle_gamma   90.00
#
_symmetry.space_group_name_H-M   'P 1'
#
loop_
_entity.id
_entity.type
_entity.pdbx_description
1 polymer ?
#
loop_
_entity_poly.entity_id
_entity_poly.type
_entity_poly.pdbx_seq_one_letter_code
_entity_poly.pdbx_strand_id
1 'polypeptide(L)'
;MKNQIKNQVKKYVVAFLLSNLTTILPIILILILVMGAVVAGSSGSSDSTTGKRTRLTAQEVAKKVNISVERAEDVIKILNWQLSKEKFTLEGASGSLANAERESDFDPKLTNPSGGVAGYFQWSGWDGNTINGDRWAKASSRTLDSTVELELMSYELNHGYKK
;
A
#
# COMPACT_ATOMS: atom_id res chain seq x y z
N MET A 1 19.30 -34.49 13.52
CA MET A 1 19.47 -33.32 12.61
C MET A 1 18.16 -32.68 12.16
N LYS A 2 17.21 -33.39 11.55
CA LYS A 2 15.95 -32.79 11.02
C LYS A 2 15.14 -31.97 12.05
N ASN A 3 15.04 -32.42 13.30
CA ASN A 3 14.29 -31.72 14.34
C ASN A 3 15.00 -30.44 14.83
N GLN A 4 16.32 -30.43 14.84
CA GLN A 4 17.12 -29.24 15.20
C GLN A 4 16.99 -28.14 14.14
N ILE A 5 17.00 -28.52 12.86
CA ILE A 5 16.78 -27.59 11.74
C ILE A 5 15.36 -27.00 11.79
N LYS A 6 14.33 -27.83 12.02
CA LYS A 6 12.94 -27.34 12.17
C LYS A 6 12.79 -26.33 13.32
N ASN A 7 13.45 -26.59 14.46
CA ASN A 7 13.40 -25.71 15.62
C ASN A 7 14.11 -24.37 15.36
N GLN A 8 15.24 -24.39 14.65
CA GLN A 8 15.94 -23.18 14.25
C GLN A 8 15.12 -22.36 13.25
N VAL A 9 14.54 -22.99 12.23
CA VAL A 9 13.64 -22.31 11.28
C VAL A 9 12.47 -21.67 12.01
N LYS A 10 11.80 -22.38 12.94
CA LYS A 10 10.75 -21.81 13.79
C LYS A 10 11.24 -20.58 14.56
N LYS A 11 12.43 -20.65 15.16
CA LYS A 11 13.00 -19.55 15.94
C LYS A 11 13.22 -18.30 15.07
N TYR A 12 13.78 -18.45 13.87
CA TYR A 12 13.99 -17.33 12.95
C TYR A 12 12.68 -16.75 12.42
N VAL A 13 11.70 -17.60 12.10
CA VAL A 13 10.37 -17.15 11.69
C VAL A 13 9.68 -16.38 12.82
N VAL A 14 9.74 -16.88 14.05
CA VAL A 14 9.15 -16.19 15.21
C VAL A 14 9.87 -14.87 15.50
N ALA A 15 11.21 -14.85 15.45
CA ALA A 15 11.99 -13.63 15.64
C ALA A 15 11.66 -12.57 14.57
N PHE A 16 11.54 -12.99 13.31
CA PHE A 16 11.14 -12.13 12.21
C PHE A 16 9.71 -11.59 12.37
N LEU A 17 8.76 -12.41 12.81
CA LEU A 17 7.39 -11.98 13.07
C LEU A 17 7.30 -11.01 14.24
N LEU A 18 8.10 -11.23 15.30
CA LEU A 18 8.13 -10.35 16.48
C LEU A 18 8.80 -9.00 16.18
N SER A 19 9.91 -8.99 15.42
CA SER A 19 10.62 -7.76 15.06
C SER A 19 9.82 -6.87 14.10
N ASN A 20 8.88 -7.46 13.37
CA ASN A 20 8.03 -6.77 12.41
C ASN A 20 6.55 -6.81 12.83
N LEU A 21 6.25 -7.11 14.09
CA LEU A 21 4.87 -7.33 14.55
C LEU A 21 4.02 -6.07 14.38
N THR A 22 4.61 -4.89 14.60
CA THR A 22 3.91 -3.61 14.48
C THR A 22 3.56 -3.23 13.04
N THR A 23 4.30 -3.73 12.05
CA THR A 23 4.08 -3.45 10.61
C THR A 23 3.34 -4.59 9.91
N ILE A 24 3.59 -5.85 10.28
CA ILE A 24 2.95 -7.00 9.62
C ILE A 24 1.51 -7.22 10.12
N LEU A 25 1.23 -6.92 11.40
CA LEU A 25 -0.09 -7.14 11.99
C LEU A 25 -1.19 -6.30 11.31
N PRO A 26 -0.99 -5.00 11.03
CA PRO A 26 -1.96 -4.19 10.30
C PRO A 26 -2.30 -4.75 8.93
N ILE A 27 -1.29 -5.16 8.14
CA ILE A 27 -1.48 -5.71 6.79
C ILE A 27 -2.25 -7.03 6.81
N ILE A 28 -1.90 -7.94 7.74
CA ILE A 28 -2.60 -9.22 7.88
C ILE A 28 -4.07 -8.99 8.26
N LEU A 29 -4.34 -8.01 9.13
CA LEU A 29 -5.70 -7.65 9.50
C LEU A 29 -6.47 -7.05 8.32
N ILE A 30 -5.86 -6.15 7.54
CA ILE A 30 -6.46 -5.60 6.33
C ILE A 30 -6.76 -6.72 5.32
N LEU A 31 -5.83 -7.63 5.08
CA LEU A 31 -6.01 -8.80 4.21
C LEU A 31 -7.21 -9.65 4.60
N ILE A 32 -7.33 -10.00 5.89
CA ILE A 32 -8.45 -10.77 6.44
C ILE A 32 -9.78 -10.04 6.24
N LEU A 33 -9.79 -8.72 6.39
CA LEU A 33 -11.01 -7.92 6.26
C LEU A 33 -11.46 -7.75 4.82
N VAL A 34 -10.51 -7.63 3.90
CA VAL A 34 -10.78 -7.35 2.50
C VAL A 34 -11.25 -8.62 1.77
N MET A 35 -10.76 -9.82 2.15
CA MET A 35 -11.22 -11.09 1.56
C MET A 35 -12.75 -11.31 1.69
N GLY A 36 -13.39 -10.81 2.75
CA GLY A 36 -14.85 -10.90 2.92
C GLY A 36 -15.65 -9.69 2.40
N ALA A 37 -14.99 -8.56 2.16
CA ALA A 37 -15.65 -7.28 1.89
C ALA A 37 -15.51 -6.77 0.45
N VAL A 38 -14.71 -7.44 -0.39
CA VAL A 38 -14.55 -7.07 -1.80
C VAL A 38 -15.72 -7.61 -2.63
N VAL A 39 -16.47 -6.70 -3.23
CA VAL A 39 -17.51 -7.02 -4.21
C VAL A 39 -17.05 -6.65 -5.62
N ALA A 40 -17.48 -7.43 -6.62
CA ALA A 40 -17.30 -7.06 -8.02
C ALA A 40 -18.22 -5.87 -8.35
N GLY A 41 -17.68 -4.84 -9.01
CA GLY A 41 -18.50 -3.78 -9.59
C GLY A 41 -19.41 -4.36 -10.68
N SER A 42 -20.64 -3.87 -10.79
CA SER A 42 -21.64 -4.40 -11.73
C SER A 42 -21.16 -4.32 -13.20
N SER A 43 -20.84 -5.46 -13.80
CA SER A 43 -21.38 -5.97 -15.09
C SER A 43 -20.42 -7.00 -15.73
N GLY A 44 -20.92 -8.23 -15.92
CA GLY A 44 -20.46 -9.15 -16.98
C GLY A 44 -19.39 -10.18 -16.61
N SER A 45 -19.76 -11.45 -16.77
CA SER A 45 -18.90 -12.63 -16.64
C SER A 45 -17.61 -12.53 -17.47
N SER A 46 -16.49 -12.33 -16.79
CA SER A 46 -15.13 -12.75 -17.13
C SER A 46 -14.25 -12.41 -15.92
N ASP A 47 -13.14 -13.12 -15.76
CA ASP A 47 -12.20 -13.09 -14.63
C ASP A 47 -11.42 -11.75 -14.53
N SER A 48 -12.11 -10.62 -14.69
CA SER A 48 -11.57 -9.27 -14.66
C SER A 48 -11.80 -8.66 -13.28
N THR A 49 -10.72 -8.22 -12.64
CA THR A 49 -10.72 -7.44 -11.39
C THR A 49 -11.33 -6.04 -11.54
N THR A 50 -11.97 -5.75 -12.67
CA THR A 50 -12.55 -4.44 -12.98
C THR A 50 -13.66 -4.07 -11.99
N GLY A 51 -13.42 -2.98 -11.23
CA GLY A 51 -14.41 -2.41 -10.33
C GLY A 51 -14.46 -3.03 -8.93
N LYS A 52 -13.51 -3.89 -8.56
CA LYS A 52 -13.42 -4.43 -7.19
C LYS A 52 -13.07 -3.31 -6.19
N ARG A 53 -13.83 -3.20 -5.11
CA ARG A 53 -13.62 -2.25 -4.02
C ARG A 53 -14.00 -2.89 -2.69
N THR A 54 -13.36 -2.46 -1.60
CA THR A 54 -13.78 -2.84 -0.25
C THR A 54 -15.05 -2.07 0.15
N ARG A 55 -15.95 -2.74 0.88
CA ARG A 55 -17.13 -2.12 1.51
C ARG A 55 -16.88 -1.68 2.96
N LEU A 56 -15.68 -1.92 3.49
CA LEU A 56 -15.32 -1.50 4.83
C LEU A 56 -15.31 0.03 4.92
N THR A 57 -15.85 0.53 6.02
CA THR A 57 -15.76 1.92 6.42
C THR A 57 -14.41 2.22 7.07
N ALA A 58 -14.00 3.48 7.07
CA ALA A 58 -12.76 3.91 7.74
C ALA A 58 -12.81 3.61 9.25
N GLN A 59 -13.98 3.74 9.88
CA GLN A 59 -14.17 3.41 11.30
C GLN A 59 -13.93 1.92 11.59
N GLU A 60 -14.42 1.03 10.73
CA GLU A 60 -14.21 -0.42 10.87
C GLU A 60 -12.74 -0.79 10.69
N VAL A 61 -12.07 -0.19 9.70
CA VAL A 61 -10.64 -0.42 9.46
C VAL A 61 -9.81 0.13 10.63
N ALA A 62 -10.02 1.39 11.02
CA ALA A 62 -9.34 2.05 12.13
C ALA A 62 -9.43 1.23 13.43
N LYS A 63 -10.65 0.78 13.78
CA LYS A 63 -10.87 -0.02 15.00
C LYS A 63 -10.15 -1.36 14.97
N LYS A 64 -10.15 -2.05 13.83
CA LYS A 64 -9.61 -3.40 13.74
C LYS A 64 -8.09 -3.43 13.60
N VAL A 65 -7.56 -2.45 12.90
CA VAL A 65 -6.13 -2.31 12.57
C VAL A 65 -5.40 -1.45 13.63
N ASN A 66 -6.17 -0.77 14.50
CA ASN A 66 -5.66 0.14 15.53
C ASN A 66 -4.85 1.31 14.94
N ILE A 67 -5.42 1.96 13.92
CA ILE A 67 -4.90 3.18 13.29
C ILE A 67 -5.93 4.31 13.41
N SER A 68 -5.54 5.54 13.09
CA SER A 68 -6.49 6.65 13.05
C SER A 68 -7.53 6.46 11.93
N VAL A 69 -8.69 7.11 12.08
CA VAL A 69 -9.72 7.11 11.02
C VAL A 69 -9.17 7.75 9.74
N GLU A 70 -8.35 8.80 9.86
CA GLU A 70 -7.69 9.45 8.72
C GLU A 70 -6.78 8.46 7.96
N ARG A 71 -5.91 7.72 8.66
CA ARG A 71 -5.05 6.71 8.02
C ARG A 71 -5.85 5.54 7.46
N ALA A 72 -6.97 5.18 8.09
CA ALA A 72 -7.89 4.19 7.53
C ALA A 72 -8.56 4.66 6.22
N GLU A 73 -8.87 5.95 6.08
CA GLU A 73 -9.35 6.54 4.81
C GLU A 73 -8.28 6.44 3.73
N ASP A 74 -7.02 6.74 4.06
CA ASP A 74 -5.88 6.59 3.16
C ASP A 74 -5.71 5.13 2.69
N VAL A 75 -5.74 4.16 3.61
CA VAL A 75 -5.69 2.72 3.31
C VAL A 75 -6.80 2.32 2.34
N ILE A 76 -8.05 2.71 2.62
CA ILE A 76 -9.20 2.41 1.76
C ILE A 76 -9.05 3.05 0.38
N LYS A 77 -8.52 4.28 0.32
CA LYS A 77 -8.30 5.01 -0.93
C LYS A 77 -7.26 4.32 -1.80
N ILE A 78 -6.10 3.95 -1.23
CA ILE A 78 -5.04 3.20 -1.93
C ILE A 78 -5.58 1.86 -2.43
N LEU A 79 -6.19 1.07 -1.55
CA LEU A 79 -6.72 -0.26 -1.89
C LEU A 79 -7.75 -0.19 -3.01
N ASN A 80 -8.71 0.72 -2.89
CA ASN A 80 -9.77 0.86 -3.89
C ASN A 80 -9.22 1.33 -5.23
N TRP A 81 -8.23 2.23 -5.25
CA TRP A 81 -7.59 2.66 -6.49
C TRP A 81 -6.89 1.48 -7.17
N GLN A 82 -6.11 0.70 -6.42
CA GLN A 82 -5.36 -0.44 -6.92
C GLN A 82 -6.28 -1.54 -7.46
N LEU A 83 -7.33 -1.90 -6.72
CA LEU A 83 -8.27 -2.93 -7.14
C LEU A 83 -9.14 -2.46 -8.32
N SER A 84 -9.68 -1.24 -8.25
CA SER A 84 -10.69 -0.80 -9.23
C SER A 84 -10.10 -0.18 -10.49
N LYS A 85 -9.02 0.61 -10.38
CA LYS A 85 -8.40 1.32 -11.50
C LYS A 85 -7.25 0.53 -12.08
N GLU A 86 -6.25 0.18 -11.26
CA GLU A 86 -5.04 -0.53 -11.71
C GLU A 86 -5.21 -2.06 -11.84
N LYS A 87 -6.37 -2.59 -11.44
CA LYS A 87 -6.75 -4.01 -11.60
C LYS A 87 -5.85 -4.98 -10.84
N PHE A 88 -5.18 -4.53 -9.78
CA PHE A 88 -4.33 -5.38 -8.95
C PHE A 88 -5.12 -6.58 -8.42
N THR A 89 -4.44 -7.71 -8.26
CA THR A 89 -4.97 -8.79 -7.41
C THR A 89 -4.97 -8.34 -5.96
N LEU A 90 -5.68 -9.05 -5.09
CA LEU A 90 -5.69 -8.71 -3.67
C LEU A 90 -4.28 -8.84 -3.07
N GLU A 91 -3.52 -9.83 -3.49
CA GLU A 91 -2.14 -10.07 -3.07
C GLU A 91 -1.23 -8.93 -3.52
N GLY A 92 -1.36 -8.47 -4.77
CA GLY A 92 -0.61 -7.34 -5.29
C GLY A 92 -0.92 -6.04 -4.55
N ALA A 93 -2.20 -5.76 -4.31
CA ALA A 93 -2.61 -4.59 -3.53
C ALA A 93 -2.10 -4.64 -2.09
N SER A 94 -2.08 -5.84 -1.49
CA SER A 94 -1.60 -6.02 -0.12
C SER A 94 -0.10 -5.83 0.01
N GLY A 95 0.69 -6.30 -0.97
CA GLY A 95 2.11 -6.01 -1.04
C GLY A 95 2.40 -4.51 -1.20
N SER A 96 1.56 -3.78 -1.94
CA SER A 96 1.68 -2.34 -2.07
C SER A 96 1.29 -1.59 -0.78
N LEU A 97 0.19 -1.97 -0.13
CA LEU A 97 -0.19 -1.41 1.18
C LEU A 97 0.89 -1.62 2.23
N ALA A 98 1.54 -2.78 2.24
CA ALA A 98 2.69 -3.05 3.11
C ALA A 98 3.85 -2.08 2.88
N ASN A 99 4.05 -1.69 1.63
CA ASN A 99 5.06 -0.69 1.28
C ASN A 99 4.64 0.69 1.79
N ALA A 100 3.40 1.10 1.56
CA ALA A 100 2.89 2.40 2.00
C ALA A 100 2.93 2.57 3.52
N GLU A 101 2.63 1.51 4.26
CA GLU A 101 2.78 1.50 5.71
C GLU A 101 4.23 1.72 6.15
N ARG A 102 5.17 0.96 5.58
CA ARG A 102 6.59 1.07 5.95
C ARG A 102 7.15 2.44 5.61
N GLU A 103 6.80 2.95 4.44
CA GLU A 103 7.37 4.17 3.89
C GLU A 103 6.78 5.43 4.54
N SER A 104 5.49 5.42 4.91
CA SER A 104 4.88 6.62 5.49
C SER A 104 3.77 6.43 6.51
N ASP A 105 3.54 5.21 7.00
CA ASP A 105 2.35 4.90 7.81
C ASP A 105 1.05 5.35 7.12
N PHE A 106 1.00 5.19 5.79
CA PHE A 106 -0.07 5.69 4.93
C PHE A 106 -0.31 7.20 5.00
N ASP A 107 0.65 8.00 5.49
CA ASP A 107 0.56 9.46 5.46
C ASP A 107 1.01 10.00 4.10
N PRO A 108 0.13 10.66 3.31
CA PRO A 108 0.55 11.30 2.06
C PRO A 108 1.40 12.56 2.30
N LYS A 109 1.45 13.06 3.54
CA LYS A 109 2.17 14.30 3.88
C LYS A 109 3.55 14.04 4.49
N LEU A 110 3.95 12.78 4.69
CA LEU A 110 5.26 12.50 5.27
C LEU A 110 6.37 12.88 4.28
N THR A 111 7.36 13.62 4.78
CA THR A 111 8.53 14.03 4.00
C THR A 111 9.82 13.55 4.67
N ASN A 112 10.81 13.19 3.87
CA ASN A 112 12.18 12.98 4.30
C ASN A 112 13.11 13.85 3.43
N PRO A 113 13.42 15.07 3.89
CA PRO A 113 14.24 16.02 3.14
C PRO A 113 15.64 15.50 2.80
N SER A 114 16.26 14.72 3.70
CA SER A 114 17.59 14.15 3.47
C SER A 114 17.60 13.16 2.30
N GLY A 115 16.53 12.39 2.16
CA GLY A 115 16.37 11.46 1.03
C GLY A 115 15.76 12.11 -0.22
N GLY A 116 15.26 13.35 -0.12
CA GLY A 116 14.52 13.99 -1.21
C GLY A 116 13.26 13.22 -1.60
N VAL A 117 12.58 12.61 -0.62
CA VAL A 117 11.41 11.75 -0.83
C VAL A 117 10.21 12.21 -0.01
N ALA A 118 9.00 11.95 -0.50
CA ALA A 118 7.76 12.26 0.21
C ALA A 118 6.55 11.41 -0.22
N GLY A 119 5.52 11.38 0.63
CA GLY A 119 4.24 10.73 0.35
C GLY A 119 4.17 9.25 0.70
N TYR A 120 3.06 8.60 0.32
CA TYR A 120 2.71 7.20 0.60
C TYR A 120 3.86 6.24 0.35
N PHE A 121 4.55 6.38 -0.77
CA PHE A 121 5.62 5.46 -1.17
C PHE A 121 7.00 6.09 -1.10
N GLN A 122 7.11 7.25 -0.42
CA GLN A 122 8.33 8.06 -0.37
C GLN A 122 8.88 8.27 -1.80
N TRP A 123 8.04 8.87 -2.66
CA TRP A 123 8.37 9.22 -4.03
C TRP A 123 9.54 10.22 -4.07
N SER A 124 10.54 9.95 -4.91
CA SER A 124 11.75 10.78 -5.01
C SER A 124 11.57 12.06 -5.83
N GLY A 125 12.43 13.04 -5.57
CA GLY A 125 12.41 14.34 -6.23
C GLY A 125 11.67 15.41 -5.44
N TRP A 126 11.38 15.19 -4.16
CA TRP A 126 10.64 16.16 -3.35
C TRP A 126 11.52 17.36 -2.97
N ASP A 127 10.91 18.55 -2.93
CA ASP A 127 11.55 19.83 -2.52
C ASP A 127 12.86 20.15 -3.29
N GLY A 128 12.89 19.80 -4.57
CA GLY A 128 14.06 20.02 -5.44
C GLY A 128 15.25 19.10 -5.17
N ASN A 129 15.17 18.19 -4.19
CA ASN A 129 16.21 17.20 -3.92
C ASN A 129 15.98 15.93 -4.76
N THR A 130 16.86 15.69 -5.73
CA THR A 130 16.77 14.59 -6.70
C THR A 130 17.80 13.47 -6.46
N ILE A 131 18.39 13.40 -5.26
CA ILE A 131 19.43 12.41 -4.92
C ILE A 131 19.00 10.96 -5.19
N ASN A 132 17.71 10.66 -5.02
CA ASN A 132 17.12 9.34 -5.25
C ASN A 132 16.26 9.28 -6.53
N GLY A 133 16.51 10.19 -7.48
CA GLY A 133 15.72 10.39 -8.69
C GLY A 133 14.66 11.47 -8.55
N ASP A 134 13.83 11.63 -9.59
CA ASP A 134 12.84 12.71 -9.68
C ASP A 134 11.49 12.19 -10.18
N ARG A 135 10.88 11.28 -9.42
CA ARG A 135 9.56 10.72 -9.73
C ARG A 135 8.47 11.76 -9.62
N TRP A 136 8.58 12.67 -8.66
CA TRP A 136 7.64 13.79 -8.50
C TRP A 136 7.58 14.71 -9.73
N ALA A 137 8.57 14.71 -10.64
CA ALA A 137 8.45 15.42 -11.92
C ALA A 137 7.40 14.86 -12.86
N LYS A 138 6.85 13.67 -12.57
CA LYS A 138 5.76 13.03 -13.33
C LYS A 138 4.39 13.21 -12.68
N ALA A 139 4.33 13.77 -11.48
CA ALA A 139 3.07 14.02 -10.79
C ALA A 139 2.25 15.09 -11.52
N SER A 140 0.92 15.02 -11.41
CA SER A 140 0.01 16.01 -11.98
C SER A 140 0.16 17.40 -11.34
N SER A 141 0.61 17.45 -10.08
CA SER A 141 1.02 18.68 -9.40
C SER A 141 2.06 18.39 -8.31
N ARG A 142 2.75 19.42 -7.81
CA ARG A 142 3.69 19.33 -6.68
C ARG A 142 2.98 19.55 -5.34
N THR A 143 2.03 18.65 -5.04
CA THR A 143 1.20 18.73 -3.83
C THR A 143 1.19 17.37 -3.12
N LEU A 144 1.38 17.37 -1.79
CA LEU A 144 1.21 16.19 -0.94
C LEU A 144 -0.29 15.91 -0.73
N ASP A 145 -0.94 15.47 -1.79
CA ASP A 145 -2.34 15.06 -1.83
C ASP A 145 -2.44 13.59 -2.27
N SER A 146 -3.26 12.84 -1.55
CA SER A 146 -3.50 11.41 -1.81
C SER A 146 -3.86 11.10 -3.26
N THR A 147 -4.62 11.96 -3.93
CA THR A 147 -5.05 11.72 -5.32
C THR A 147 -3.90 11.93 -6.29
N VAL A 148 -3.12 13.00 -6.08
CA VAL A 148 -1.94 13.31 -6.90
C VAL A 148 -0.94 12.16 -6.85
N GLU A 149 -0.71 11.59 -5.68
CA GLU A 149 0.20 10.45 -5.51
C GLU A 149 -0.31 9.16 -6.14
N LEU A 150 -1.63 8.90 -6.07
CA LEU A 150 -2.23 7.74 -6.74
C LEU A 150 -2.24 7.90 -8.26
N GLU A 151 -2.36 9.12 -8.78
CA GLU A 151 -2.15 9.43 -10.19
C GLU A 151 -0.68 9.24 -10.59
N LEU A 152 0.28 9.62 -9.74
CA LEU A 152 1.70 9.34 -9.97
C LEU A 152 1.97 7.82 -10.03
N MET A 153 1.37 7.04 -9.13
CA MET A 153 1.43 5.57 -9.19
C MET A 153 0.87 5.05 -10.53
N SER A 154 -0.31 5.53 -10.95
CA SER A 154 -0.89 5.18 -12.25
C SER A 154 0.06 5.56 -13.40
N TYR A 155 0.71 6.71 -13.34
CA TYR A 155 1.67 7.14 -14.36
C TYR A 155 2.83 6.15 -14.45
N GLU A 156 3.49 5.83 -13.33
CA GLU A 156 4.65 4.93 -13.32
C GLU A 156 4.31 3.53 -13.85
N LEU A 157 3.18 2.97 -13.43
CA LEU A 157 2.74 1.63 -13.85
C LEU A 157 2.48 1.56 -15.37
N ASN A 158 1.95 2.63 -15.95
CA ASN A 158 1.52 2.65 -17.35
C ASN A 158 2.56 3.26 -18.31
N HIS A 159 3.68 3.79 -17.81
CA HIS A 159 4.71 4.44 -18.63
C HIS A 159 6.15 3.95 -18.35
N GLY A 160 6.39 3.19 -17.27
CA GLY A 160 7.72 2.76 -16.86
C GLY A 160 8.30 1.56 -17.64
N TYR A 161 7.45 0.70 -18.19
CA TYR A 161 7.89 -0.50 -18.93
C TYR A 161 7.50 -0.40 -20.41
N LYS A 162 8.49 -0.41 -21.30
CA LYS A 162 8.31 -0.65 -22.74
C LYS A 162 8.76 -2.07 -23.04
N LYS A 163 7.89 -2.86 -23.67
CA LYS A 163 8.25 -4.17 -24.23
C LYS A 163 9.26 -4.02 -25.35
#